data_AF-A0A9E4TIS4-F1
#
_entry.id   AF-A0A9E4TIS4-F1
#
_cell.length_a   1.000
_cell.length_b   1.000
_cell.length_c   1.000
_cell.angle_alpha   90.00
_cell.angle_beta   90.00
_cell.angle_gamma   90.00
#
_symmetry.space_group_name_H-M   'P 1'
#
loop_
_entity.id
_entity.type
_entity.pdbx_description
1 polymer ?
#
loop_
_entity_poly.entity_id
_entity_poly.type
_entity_poly.pdbx_seq_one_letter_code
_entity_poly.pdbx_strand_id
1 'polypeptide(L)'
;MQRLTSVPSEEAPRLLDALVAPFAHGEDAVAGLVDRLRRNKYPLLALDAAARNHPLLSQSETWCVELAADRAELEAQRREYIAVKHAWLDAGIPCVMFKSGGEYPAFPYTSDNLDILVPRNRLDDARRILVKQLGYVWLRNIDETQKFLFRKFRAGRSVSAIHVHTWVGWDVEFHEEAIWDGVRQSSDDPEVMVPSAEDAVLVNVSHALYENKEIRLYDLEKVRSQWGRGLHWEYVEGVARRRGWLDGLYFGLLVCAKLERAIYGSNTVPAKVRRRWREGLKRYPLQWHYWRQVRKQEFELPFPISFAMSKALYYKKILRDSHDAVGQRLLNLVHTLAWGVKQKSGIRPQRGMLISISGTDGAGKTAQARALSEALTTSEAYNNVVWSRIGTTPLYRRASQTAQRTTSASKKSVAASTAAPGVLRRALGFAWATANALDLALTYQWRVRLPLMMGRVVVCDRYTYDAAVEIAERLGPDAVDGLPVKLLHALSPRPRFAYLLDAPADVAAERSLDPEDAGQLATQRELYREIAEARGLRVVDASGELAEGSDVIVREVLTDFEDNHRTVVNRLLLSNPNQLNRSDREATR
;
A
#
# COMPACT_ATOMS: atom_id res chain seq x y z
N MET A 1 16.71 -22.36 7.05
CA MET A 1 17.15 -20.94 7.02
C MET A 1 18.67 -20.91 6.92
N GLN A 2 19.22 -20.77 5.72
CA GLN A 2 20.64 -20.40 5.57
C GLN A 2 20.80 -18.96 6.10
N ARG A 3 21.77 -18.73 6.99
CA ARG A 3 22.09 -17.38 7.48
C ARG A 3 22.60 -16.55 6.30
N LEU A 4 22.07 -15.33 6.14
CA LEU A 4 22.64 -14.34 5.21
C LEU A 4 24.13 -14.19 5.53
N THR A 5 24.99 -14.42 4.55
CA THR A 5 26.43 -14.25 4.73
C THR A 5 26.75 -12.77 4.63
N SER A 6 26.92 -12.12 5.78
CA SER A 6 27.39 -10.74 5.84
C SER A 6 28.82 -10.67 5.31
N VAL A 7 29.01 -10.14 4.11
CA VAL A 7 30.30 -9.56 3.72
C VAL A 7 30.09 -8.05 3.73
N PRO A 8 30.43 -7.36 4.83
CA PRO A 8 30.35 -5.91 4.89
C PRO A 8 31.24 -5.29 3.82
N SER A 9 30.81 -4.17 3.24
CA SER A 9 31.69 -3.35 2.41
C SER A 9 32.91 -2.89 3.23
N GLU A 10 34.12 -3.06 2.71
CA GLU A 10 35.36 -2.54 3.33
C GLU A 10 35.33 -1.02 3.55
N GLU A 11 34.41 -0.32 2.88
CA GLU A 11 34.24 1.13 2.93
C GLU A 11 33.14 1.59 3.89
N ALA A 12 32.42 0.65 4.53
CA ALA A 12 31.37 0.97 5.51
C ALA A 12 31.88 1.84 6.69
N PRO A 13 33.10 1.65 7.23
CA PRO A 13 33.63 2.55 8.27
C PRO A 13 33.80 3.99 7.77
N ARG A 14 34.36 4.20 6.58
CA ARG A 14 34.54 5.54 6.00
C ARG A 14 33.22 6.24 5.75
N LEU A 15 32.22 5.50 5.25
CA LEU A 15 30.88 6.03 5.07
C LEU A 15 30.27 6.42 6.41
N LEU A 16 30.39 5.54 7.42
CA LEU A 16 29.85 5.80 8.75
C LEU A 16 30.47 7.06 9.37
N ASP A 17 31.79 7.24 9.29
CA ASP A 17 32.46 8.44 9.79
C ASP A 17 31.96 9.71 9.09
N ALA A 18 31.80 9.67 7.76
CA ALA A 18 31.27 10.79 6.98
C ALA A 18 29.81 11.13 7.33
N LEU A 19 29.01 10.13 7.69
CA LEU A 19 27.61 10.30 8.07
C LEU A 19 27.44 10.77 9.52
N VAL A 20 28.32 10.36 10.42
CA VAL A 20 28.28 10.72 11.85
C VAL A 20 28.88 12.11 12.10
N ALA A 21 29.89 12.54 11.33
CA ALA A 21 30.59 13.81 11.52
C ALA A 21 29.70 15.06 11.77
N PRO A 22 28.50 15.19 11.15
CA PRO A 22 27.60 16.33 11.41
C PRO A 22 26.81 16.27 12.72
N PHE A 23 26.80 15.15 13.44
CA PHE A 23 26.00 14.93 14.64
C PHE A 23 26.85 15.06 15.91
N ALA A 24 26.25 15.59 16.98
CA ALA A 24 26.87 15.66 18.30
C ALA A 24 26.96 14.27 18.97
N HIS A 25 27.38 14.19 20.23
CA HIS A 25 27.39 12.94 20.98
C HIS A 25 26.04 12.68 21.68
N GLY A 26 25.64 11.41 21.83
CA GLY A 26 24.46 10.98 22.59
C GLY A 26 23.33 10.36 21.74
N GLU A 27 22.23 9.96 22.39
CA GLU A 27 21.10 9.26 21.75
C GLU A 27 20.37 10.11 20.70
N ASP A 28 20.19 11.41 20.95
CA ASP A 28 19.53 12.31 19.98
C ASP A 28 20.29 12.40 18.65
N ALA A 29 21.62 12.33 18.71
CA ALA A 29 22.48 12.29 17.53
C ALA A 29 22.31 10.98 16.75
N VAL A 30 22.16 9.86 17.45
CA VAL A 30 21.89 8.56 16.83
C VAL A 30 20.51 8.53 16.19
N ALA A 31 19.48 9.06 16.87
CA ALA A 31 18.14 9.20 16.31
C ALA A 31 18.15 10.05 15.02
N GLY A 32 18.88 11.16 15.02
CA GLY A 32 19.09 11.99 13.84
C GLY A 32 19.81 11.28 12.69
N LEU A 33 20.81 10.44 13.00
CA LEU A 33 21.49 9.61 12.01
C LEU A 33 20.54 8.57 11.40
N VAL A 34 19.77 7.85 12.24
CA VAL A 34 18.80 6.85 11.80
C VAL A 34 17.77 7.49 10.88
N ASP A 35 17.17 8.61 11.27
CA ASP A 35 16.21 9.34 10.42
C ASP A 35 16.83 9.73 9.07
N ARG A 36 18.08 10.21 9.07
CA ARG A 36 18.80 10.56 7.84
C ARG A 36 19.02 9.35 6.93
N LEU A 37 19.40 8.19 7.50
CA LEU A 37 19.58 6.93 6.76
C LEU A 37 18.24 6.45 6.16
N ARG A 38 17.17 6.49 6.95
CA ARG A 38 15.80 6.15 6.54
C ARG A 38 15.31 7.03 5.39
N ARG A 39 15.48 8.35 5.49
CA ARG A 39 15.17 9.30 4.41
C ARG A 39 15.95 9.02 3.12
N ASN A 40 17.16 8.48 3.25
CA ASN A 40 18.00 8.06 2.13
C ASN A 40 17.82 6.59 1.71
N LYS A 41 16.78 5.92 2.25
CA LYS A 41 16.47 4.50 1.99
C LYS A 41 17.69 3.56 2.18
N TYR A 42 18.63 3.97 3.03
CA TYR A 42 19.86 3.23 3.27
C TYR A 42 19.63 2.19 4.37
N PRO A 43 19.93 0.91 4.12
CA PRO A 43 19.71 -0.16 5.10
C PRO A 43 20.68 -0.02 6.29
N LEU A 44 20.15 0.03 7.52
CA LEU A 44 20.99 0.11 8.73
C LEU A 44 21.86 -1.14 8.85
N LEU A 45 21.33 -2.28 8.40
CA LEU A 45 22.06 -3.56 8.31
C LEU A 45 23.38 -3.45 7.54
N ALA A 46 23.49 -2.58 6.53
CA ALA A 46 24.74 -2.39 5.79
C ALA A 46 25.83 -1.70 6.61
N LEU A 47 25.48 -1.06 7.74
CA LEU A 47 26.42 -0.45 8.68
C LEU A 47 26.65 -1.29 9.94
N ASP A 48 25.95 -2.41 10.13
CA ASP A 48 26.00 -3.23 11.36
C ASP A 48 27.44 -3.52 11.82
N ALA A 49 28.28 -4.06 10.94
CA ALA A 49 29.67 -4.40 11.28
C ALA A 49 30.52 -3.16 11.65
N ALA A 50 30.32 -2.03 10.95
CA ALA A 50 31.04 -0.79 11.24
C ALA A 50 30.55 -0.16 12.56
N ALA A 51 29.23 -0.21 12.81
CA ALA A 51 28.59 0.36 13.98
C ALA A 51 29.05 -0.29 15.29
N ARG A 52 29.32 -1.60 15.29
CA ARG A 52 29.83 -2.32 16.48
C ARG A 52 31.18 -1.81 16.98
N ASN A 53 31.99 -1.26 16.08
CA ASN A 53 33.30 -0.71 16.41
C ASN A 53 33.27 0.81 16.56
N HIS A 54 32.12 1.45 16.32
CA HIS A 54 32.00 2.91 16.36
C HIS A 54 31.60 3.37 17.78
N PRO A 55 32.34 4.30 18.42
CA PRO A 55 32.10 4.70 19.82
C PRO A 55 30.67 5.21 20.09
N LEU A 56 30.09 5.96 19.15
CA LEU A 56 28.73 6.50 19.28
C LEU A 56 27.63 5.42 19.15
N LEU A 57 27.81 4.44 18.26
CA LEU A 57 26.74 3.49 17.90
C LEU A 57 26.77 2.21 18.72
N SER A 58 27.97 1.74 19.07
CA SER A 58 28.18 0.50 19.83
C SER A 58 27.54 0.51 21.23
N GLN A 59 27.28 1.69 21.79
CA GLN A 59 26.68 1.88 23.11
C GLN A 59 25.25 2.41 23.05
N SER A 60 24.71 2.68 21.86
CA SER A 60 23.41 3.34 21.72
C SER A 60 22.25 2.36 21.79
N GLU A 61 21.28 2.68 22.64
CA GLU A 61 20.02 1.94 22.73
C GLU A 61 19.16 2.16 21.49
N THR A 62 19.06 3.41 21.02
CA THR A 62 18.31 3.76 19.81
C THR A 62 18.83 2.98 18.60
N TRP A 63 20.14 2.93 18.40
CA TRP A 63 20.72 2.16 17.29
C TRP A 63 20.37 0.67 17.37
N CYS A 64 20.47 0.07 18.56
CA CYS A 64 20.18 -1.34 18.75
C CYS A 64 18.71 -1.67 18.44
N VAL A 65 17.77 -0.86 18.95
CA VAL A 65 16.33 -1.03 18.70
C VAL A 65 16.02 -0.88 17.21
N GLU A 66 16.54 0.17 16.58
CA GLU A 66 16.29 0.45 15.16
C GLU A 66 16.91 -0.60 14.24
N LEU A 67 18.13 -1.09 14.54
CA LEU A 67 18.78 -2.16 13.79
C LEU A 67 18.03 -3.50 13.94
N ALA A 68 17.47 -3.78 15.12
CA ALA A 68 16.65 -4.97 15.33
C ALA A 68 15.33 -4.90 14.53
N ALA A 69 14.67 -3.73 14.52
CA ALA A 69 13.50 -3.49 13.68
C ALA A 69 13.83 -3.62 12.19
N ASP A 70 14.99 -3.10 11.77
CA ASP A 70 15.49 -3.20 10.38
C ASP A 70 15.69 -4.65 9.94
N ARG A 71 16.23 -5.49 10.85
CA ARG A 71 16.39 -6.93 10.62
C ARG A 71 15.06 -7.65 10.51
N ALA A 72 14.13 -7.35 11.42
CA ALA A 72 12.80 -7.95 11.42
C ALA A 72 12.02 -7.63 10.13
N GLU A 73 12.13 -6.40 9.63
CA GLU A 73 11.52 -5.97 8.38
C GLU A 73 12.08 -6.75 7.17
N LEU A 74 13.42 -6.87 7.08
CA LEU A 74 14.06 -7.68 6.04
C LEU A 74 13.57 -9.12 6.09
N GLU A 75 13.59 -9.75 7.27
CA GLU A 75 13.20 -11.15 7.44
C GLU A 75 11.72 -11.40 7.10
N ALA A 76 10.84 -10.47 7.47
CA ALA A 76 9.41 -10.55 7.17
C ALA A 76 9.14 -10.45 5.66
N GLN A 77 9.64 -9.40 5.00
CA GLN A 77 9.46 -9.22 3.57
C GLN A 77 10.12 -10.35 2.75
N ARG A 78 11.32 -10.77 3.14
CA ARG A 78 12.05 -11.86 2.46
C ARG A 78 11.29 -13.18 2.53
N ARG A 79 10.64 -13.48 3.66
CA ARG A 79 9.82 -14.69 3.82
C ARG A 79 8.66 -14.71 2.84
N GLU A 80 7.94 -13.60 2.69
CA GLU A 80 6.84 -13.48 1.73
C GLU A 80 7.32 -13.55 0.29
N TYR A 81 8.47 -12.93 -0.03
CA TYR A 81 9.07 -13.02 -1.36
C TYR A 81 9.50 -14.44 -1.73
N ILE A 82 10.08 -15.22 -0.82
CA ILE A 82 10.52 -16.59 -1.11
C ILE A 82 9.34 -17.46 -1.56
N ALA A 83 8.19 -17.34 -0.91
CA ALA A 83 6.98 -18.04 -1.33
C ALA A 83 6.55 -17.66 -2.76
N VAL A 84 6.65 -16.37 -3.11
CA VAL A 84 6.37 -15.88 -4.46
C VAL A 84 7.36 -16.43 -5.48
N LYS A 85 8.66 -16.34 -5.17
CA LYS A 85 9.73 -16.82 -6.04
C LYS A 85 9.60 -18.31 -6.31
N HIS A 86 9.39 -19.13 -5.28
CA HIS A 86 9.27 -20.59 -5.43
C HIS A 86 8.04 -20.95 -6.27
N ALA A 87 6.88 -20.34 -6.01
CA ALA A 87 5.69 -20.59 -6.82
C ALA A 87 5.86 -20.19 -8.30
N TRP A 88 6.59 -19.11 -8.57
CA TRP A 88 6.95 -18.72 -9.93
C TRP A 88 7.97 -19.67 -10.57
N LEU A 89 9.00 -20.09 -9.85
CA LEU A 89 10.00 -21.05 -10.34
C LEU A 89 9.38 -22.42 -10.64
N ASP A 90 8.47 -22.90 -9.80
CA ASP A 90 7.72 -24.16 -10.01
C ASP A 90 6.87 -24.07 -11.29
N ALA A 91 6.40 -22.88 -11.63
CA ALA A 91 5.72 -22.61 -12.90
C ALA A 91 6.70 -22.31 -14.06
N GLY A 92 8.02 -22.34 -13.84
CA GLY A 92 9.04 -22.01 -14.83
C GLY A 92 9.11 -20.52 -15.21
N ILE A 93 8.71 -19.63 -14.31
CA ILE A 93 8.75 -18.17 -14.47
C ILE A 93 10.00 -17.62 -13.79
N PRO A 94 11.03 -17.20 -14.53
CA PRO A 94 12.18 -16.54 -13.92
C PRO A 94 11.79 -15.13 -13.46
N CYS A 95 12.49 -14.63 -12.43
CA CYS A 95 12.27 -13.30 -11.90
C CYS A 95 13.59 -12.64 -11.48
N VAL A 96 13.66 -11.32 -11.56
CA VAL A 96 14.83 -10.53 -11.13
C VAL A 96 14.41 -9.27 -10.38
N MET A 97 15.07 -8.99 -9.25
CA MET A 97 14.93 -7.72 -8.51
C MET A 97 15.78 -6.65 -9.20
N PHE A 98 15.27 -6.10 -10.30
CA PHE A 98 16.05 -5.26 -11.20
C PHE A 98 16.54 -3.94 -10.57
N LYS A 99 15.95 -3.48 -9.46
CA LYS A 99 16.42 -2.32 -8.69
C LYS A 99 17.51 -2.65 -7.65
N SER A 100 17.90 -3.91 -7.51
CA SER A 100 19.01 -4.31 -6.64
C SER A 100 20.34 -4.24 -7.39
N GLY A 101 21.38 -3.70 -6.74
CA GLY A 101 22.77 -3.75 -7.24
C GLY A 101 23.50 -5.04 -6.86
N GLY A 102 22.89 -5.91 -6.03
CA GLY A 102 23.55 -7.09 -5.48
C GLY A 102 24.54 -6.81 -4.34
N GLU A 103 24.55 -5.59 -3.80
CA GLU A 103 25.33 -5.23 -2.60
C GLU A 103 24.57 -5.56 -1.33
N TYR A 104 25.28 -5.97 -0.28
CA TYR A 104 24.66 -6.37 0.98
C TYR A 104 23.91 -5.20 1.65
N PRO A 105 22.66 -5.41 2.10
CA PRO A 105 21.79 -6.55 1.76
C PRO A 105 21.24 -6.41 0.33
N ALA A 106 21.39 -7.46 -0.49
CA ALA A 106 20.95 -7.43 -1.88
C ALA A 106 19.43 -7.45 -2.00
N PHE A 107 18.74 -8.00 -1.00
CA PHE A 107 17.29 -7.96 -0.91
C PHE A 107 16.82 -6.51 -0.59
N PRO A 108 16.06 -5.84 -1.48
CA PRO A 108 15.82 -4.39 -1.40
C PRO A 108 14.65 -4.00 -0.46
N TYR A 109 14.64 -4.51 0.78
CA TYR A 109 13.55 -4.33 1.76
C TYR A 109 13.27 -2.88 2.20
N THR A 110 14.19 -1.94 1.95
CA THR A 110 13.98 -0.53 2.29
C THR A 110 12.99 0.17 1.33
N SER A 111 12.61 -0.51 0.25
CA SER A 111 11.62 -0.03 -0.72
C SER A 111 10.19 -0.30 -0.23
N ASP A 112 9.25 0.59 -0.55
CA ASP A 112 7.85 0.46 -0.10
C ASP A 112 7.11 -0.70 -0.82
N ASN A 113 7.67 -1.18 -1.93
CA ASN A 113 7.29 -2.37 -2.67
C ASN A 113 8.52 -3.06 -3.28
N LEU A 114 8.39 -4.35 -3.56
CA LEU A 114 9.42 -5.14 -4.23
C LEU A 114 9.19 -5.09 -5.73
N ASP A 115 10.01 -4.31 -6.43
CA ASP A 115 10.00 -4.24 -7.89
C ASP A 115 10.69 -5.46 -8.50
N ILE A 116 9.90 -6.33 -9.11
CA ILE A 116 10.36 -7.59 -9.68
C ILE A 116 9.99 -7.65 -11.15
N LEU A 117 11.00 -7.89 -12.00
CA LEU A 117 10.82 -8.07 -13.43
C LEU A 117 10.55 -9.56 -13.72
N VAL A 118 9.55 -9.82 -14.56
CA VAL A 118 9.23 -11.14 -15.12
C VAL A 118 9.17 -11.06 -16.65
N PRO A 119 9.40 -12.16 -17.39
CA PRO A 119 9.29 -12.13 -18.85
C PRO A 119 7.88 -11.74 -19.32
N ARG A 120 7.79 -10.92 -20.37
CA ARG A 120 6.51 -10.40 -20.91
C ARG A 120 5.51 -11.50 -21.22
N ASN A 121 5.97 -12.60 -21.81
CA ASN A 121 5.16 -13.77 -22.16
C ASN A 121 4.68 -14.59 -20.96
N ARG A 122 5.18 -14.32 -19.74
CA ARG A 122 4.81 -15.01 -18.50
C ARG A 122 4.01 -14.14 -17.52
N LEU A 123 3.71 -12.90 -17.89
CA LEU A 123 2.99 -11.95 -17.04
C LEU A 123 1.66 -12.52 -16.52
N ASP A 124 0.83 -13.07 -17.40
CA ASP A 124 -0.51 -13.55 -17.02
C ASP A 124 -0.44 -14.69 -16.01
N ASP A 125 0.51 -15.62 -16.19
CA ASP A 125 0.76 -16.70 -15.25
C ASP A 125 1.26 -16.16 -13.90
N ALA A 126 2.20 -15.21 -13.92
CA ALA A 126 2.77 -14.62 -12.72
C ALA A 126 1.69 -13.93 -11.86
N ARG A 127 0.82 -13.14 -12.50
CA ARG A 127 -0.32 -12.48 -11.85
C ARG A 127 -1.33 -13.49 -11.31
N ARG A 128 -1.66 -14.53 -12.09
CA ARG A 128 -2.59 -15.58 -11.68
C ARG A 128 -2.10 -16.32 -10.44
N ILE A 129 -0.80 -16.65 -10.37
CA ILE A 129 -0.19 -17.31 -9.21
C ILE A 129 -0.32 -16.44 -7.95
N LEU A 130 0.05 -15.15 -8.04
CA LEU A 130 -0.06 -14.22 -6.92
C LEU A 130 -1.49 -14.18 -6.34
N VAL A 131 -2.50 -14.02 -7.22
CA VAL A 131 -3.89 -13.87 -6.80
C VAL A 131 -4.52 -15.19 -6.37
N LYS A 132 -4.38 -16.25 -7.18
CA LYS A 132 -5.13 -17.50 -6.99
C LYS A 132 -4.46 -18.47 -6.04
N GLN A 133 -3.14 -18.44 -5.91
CA GLN A 133 -2.40 -19.40 -5.08
C GLN A 133 -1.87 -18.75 -3.80
N LEU A 134 -1.40 -17.49 -3.88
CA LEU A 134 -0.68 -16.85 -2.77
C LEU A 134 -1.52 -15.82 -1.98
N GLY A 135 -2.77 -15.59 -2.40
CA GLY A 135 -3.72 -14.74 -1.68
C GLY A 135 -3.42 -13.25 -1.77
N TYR A 136 -2.66 -12.81 -2.77
CA TYR A 136 -2.46 -11.39 -3.03
C TYR A 136 -3.70 -10.76 -3.67
N VAL A 137 -3.94 -9.50 -3.35
CA VAL A 137 -4.92 -8.65 -4.04
C VAL A 137 -4.19 -7.82 -5.10
N TRP A 138 -4.73 -7.82 -6.32
CA TRP A 138 -4.24 -6.98 -7.41
C TRP A 138 -4.87 -5.58 -7.32
N LEU A 139 -4.05 -4.55 -7.11
CA LEU A 139 -4.46 -3.15 -7.01
C LEU A 139 -4.56 -2.48 -8.40
N ARG A 140 -5.67 -2.71 -9.08
CA ARG A 140 -5.93 -2.25 -10.46
C ARG A 140 -6.10 -0.73 -10.54
N ASN A 141 -6.49 -0.09 -9.46
CA ASN A 141 -6.61 1.36 -9.35
C ASN A 141 -5.27 2.11 -9.47
N ILE A 142 -4.15 1.44 -9.22
CA ILE A 142 -2.78 2.00 -9.24
C ILE A 142 -1.94 1.48 -10.43
N ASP A 143 -2.48 0.56 -11.23
CA ASP A 143 -1.75 -0.05 -12.35
C ASP A 143 -1.13 0.99 -13.30
N GLU A 144 0.14 0.77 -13.63
CA GLU A 144 0.88 1.52 -14.65
C GLU A 144 1.12 0.63 -15.86
N THR A 145 1.37 1.23 -17.03
CA THR A 145 1.65 0.45 -18.24
C THR A 145 2.79 -0.55 -17.99
N GLN A 146 2.47 -1.84 -18.15
CA GLN A 146 3.39 -2.98 -17.91
C GLN A 146 3.94 -3.09 -16.47
N LYS A 147 3.26 -2.48 -15.49
CA LYS A 147 3.55 -2.67 -14.06
C LYS A 147 2.28 -2.86 -13.25
N PHE A 148 2.29 -3.87 -12.39
CA PHE A 148 1.10 -4.34 -11.71
C PHE A 148 1.40 -4.53 -10.22
N LEU A 149 0.67 -3.82 -9.36
CA LEU A 149 0.91 -3.85 -7.92
C LEU A 149 0.01 -4.88 -7.25
N PHE A 150 0.62 -5.77 -6.48
CA PHE A 150 -0.05 -6.79 -5.69
C PHE A 150 0.28 -6.60 -4.22
N ARG A 151 -0.73 -6.65 -3.35
CA ARG A 151 -0.53 -6.59 -1.89
C ARG A 151 -1.11 -7.80 -1.20
N LYS A 152 -0.43 -8.27 -0.16
CA LYS A 152 -0.94 -9.27 0.77
C LYS A 152 -1.11 -8.62 2.14
N PHE A 153 -2.22 -8.92 2.79
CA PHE A 153 -2.59 -8.33 4.07
C PHE A 153 -2.63 -9.38 5.17
N ARG A 154 -2.30 -8.96 6.40
CA ARG A 154 -2.52 -9.70 7.62
C ARG A 154 -3.10 -8.77 8.69
N ALA A 155 -4.29 -9.06 9.20
CA ALA A 155 -5.01 -8.21 10.15
C ALA A 155 -5.08 -6.74 9.72
N GLY A 156 -5.39 -6.49 8.44
CA GLY A 156 -5.47 -5.14 7.85
C GLY A 156 -4.14 -4.50 7.45
N ARG A 157 -3.00 -5.04 7.90
CA ARG A 157 -1.67 -4.50 7.57
C ARG A 157 -1.11 -5.15 6.31
N SER A 158 -0.51 -4.36 5.43
CA SER A 158 0.22 -4.87 4.25
C SER A 158 1.50 -5.59 4.73
N VAL A 159 1.58 -6.91 4.56
CA VAL A 159 2.75 -7.72 4.93
C VAL A 159 3.68 -7.98 3.75
N SER A 160 3.19 -7.81 2.53
CA SER A 160 3.99 -7.90 1.30
C SER A 160 3.38 -7.06 0.20
N ALA A 161 4.24 -6.39 -0.56
CA ALA A 161 3.87 -5.63 -1.75
C ALA A 161 4.79 -6.02 -2.90
N ILE A 162 4.26 -6.74 -3.88
CA ILE A 162 4.98 -7.18 -5.08
C ILE A 162 4.54 -6.31 -6.24
N HIS A 163 5.48 -5.54 -6.79
CA HIS A 163 5.26 -4.78 -8.02
C HIS A 163 5.84 -5.59 -9.16
N VAL A 164 4.98 -6.19 -9.98
CA VAL A 164 5.39 -7.03 -11.11
C VAL A 164 5.58 -6.15 -12.32
N HIS A 165 6.77 -6.15 -12.90
CA HIS A 165 7.13 -5.43 -14.12
C HIS A 165 7.39 -6.42 -15.24
N THR A 166 7.10 -6.04 -16.48
CA THR A 166 7.59 -6.78 -17.67
C THR A 166 8.61 -5.99 -18.49
N TRP A 167 8.90 -4.77 -18.05
CA TRP A 167 9.91 -3.89 -18.60
C TRP A 167 10.46 -2.96 -17.53
N VAL A 168 11.59 -2.31 -17.80
CA VAL A 168 12.09 -1.23 -16.95
C VAL A 168 11.67 0.09 -17.57
N GLY A 169 10.69 0.80 -17.00
CA GLY A 169 10.26 2.09 -17.55
C GLY A 169 9.12 2.76 -16.80
N TRP A 170 8.68 3.94 -17.24
CA TRP A 170 7.51 4.66 -16.70
C TRP A 170 6.73 5.18 -17.90
N ASP A 171 5.61 4.55 -18.25
CA ASP A 171 4.88 4.68 -19.53
C ASP A 171 5.66 4.35 -20.82
N VAL A 172 6.98 4.53 -20.80
CA VAL A 172 7.92 4.22 -21.87
C VAL A 172 9.13 3.49 -21.30
N GLU A 173 9.71 2.63 -22.12
CA GLU A 173 10.78 1.72 -21.71
C GLU A 173 12.17 2.38 -21.68
N PHE A 174 12.97 2.15 -20.65
CA PHE A 174 14.32 2.68 -20.48
C PHE A 174 15.42 1.62 -20.71
N HIS A 175 15.04 0.34 -20.77
CA HIS A 175 15.95 -0.79 -20.92
C HIS A 175 15.53 -1.73 -22.06
N GLU A 176 16.37 -2.69 -22.42
CA GLU A 176 16.10 -3.72 -23.43
C GLU A 176 15.98 -5.11 -22.79
N GLU A 177 15.45 -6.09 -23.52
CA GLU A 177 15.31 -7.48 -23.06
C GLU A 177 16.66 -8.13 -22.70
N ALA A 178 17.77 -7.60 -23.23
CA ALA A 178 19.14 -8.02 -22.91
C ALA A 178 19.48 -7.99 -21.40
N ILE A 179 18.67 -7.33 -20.55
CA ILE A 179 18.80 -7.41 -19.10
C ILE A 179 18.79 -8.87 -18.58
N TRP A 180 18.05 -9.76 -19.26
CA TRP A 180 17.95 -11.17 -18.88
C TRP A 180 19.26 -11.94 -19.07
N ASP A 181 20.10 -11.52 -20.02
CA ASP A 181 21.37 -12.19 -20.35
C ASP A 181 22.39 -12.08 -19.21
N GLY A 182 22.27 -11.05 -18.38
CA GLY A 182 23.18 -10.74 -17.29
C GLY A 182 22.64 -11.02 -15.88
N VAL A 183 21.47 -11.66 -15.78
CA VAL A 183 20.86 -11.99 -14.48
C VAL A 183 21.72 -13.02 -13.75
N ARG A 184 22.00 -12.75 -12.48
CA ARG A 184 22.77 -13.64 -11.60
C ARG A 184 22.19 -13.69 -10.21
N GLN A 185 22.56 -14.72 -9.45
CA GLN A 185 22.28 -14.79 -8.03
C GLN A 185 23.14 -13.77 -7.26
N SER A 186 22.60 -13.14 -6.22
CA SER A 186 23.40 -12.28 -5.34
C SER A 186 24.37 -13.10 -4.49
N SER A 187 25.45 -12.48 -4.02
CA SER A 187 26.49 -13.17 -3.25
C SER A 187 26.13 -13.41 -1.78
N ASP A 188 25.18 -12.63 -1.25
CA ASP A 188 24.77 -12.62 0.16
C ASP A 188 23.44 -13.35 0.41
N ASP A 189 22.62 -13.52 -0.64
CA ASP A 189 21.30 -14.12 -0.55
C ASP A 189 21.02 -15.03 -1.76
N PRO A 190 21.04 -16.37 -1.58
CA PRO A 190 20.81 -17.30 -2.69
C PRO A 190 19.39 -17.21 -3.26
N GLU A 191 18.45 -16.57 -2.55
CA GLU A 191 17.10 -16.39 -3.04
C GLU A 191 16.95 -15.14 -3.94
N VAL A 192 17.93 -14.26 -4.00
CA VAL A 192 17.84 -13.00 -4.72
C VAL A 192 18.56 -13.08 -6.06
N MET A 193 17.81 -12.80 -7.14
CA MET A 193 18.36 -12.63 -8.48
C MET A 193 18.48 -11.14 -8.78
N VAL A 194 19.64 -10.71 -9.27
CA VAL A 194 19.99 -9.30 -9.56
C VAL A 194 20.46 -9.16 -11.01
N PRO A 195 20.25 -7.98 -11.63
CA PRO A 195 20.69 -7.71 -13.00
C PRO A 195 22.20 -7.50 -13.05
N SER A 196 22.84 -7.56 -14.24
CA SER A 196 24.29 -7.31 -14.42
C SER A 196 24.74 -5.98 -13.79
N ALA A 197 26.05 -5.82 -13.58
CA ALA A 197 26.59 -4.59 -13.01
C ALA A 197 26.27 -3.37 -13.91
N GLU A 198 26.34 -3.55 -15.24
CA GLU A 198 25.95 -2.56 -16.25
C GLU A 198 24.46 -2.20 -16.19
N ASP A 199 23.60 -3.21 -16.13
CA ASP A 199 22.15 -3.01 -16.11
C ASP A 199 21.70 -2.39 -14.77
N ALA A 200 22.31 -2.77 -13.65
CA ALA A 200 22.08 -2.16 -12.35
C ALA A 200 22.37 -0.65 -12.38
N VAL A 201 23.44 -0.21 -13.05
CA VAL A 201 23.74 1.22 -13.25
C VAL A 201 22.65 1.90 -14.09
N LEU A 202 22.23 1.30 -15.20
CA LEU A 202 21.18 1.84 -16.06
C LEU A 202 19.85 2.01 -15.30
N VAL A 203 19.44 0.98 -14.56
CA VAL A 203 18.21 1.00 -13.76
C VAL A 203 18.28 2.07 -12.67
N ASN A 204 19.31 2.07 -11.82
CA ASN A 204 19.36 2.96 -10.66
C ASN A 204 19.53 4.43 -11.06
N VAL A 205 20.33 4.72 -12.09
CA VAL A 205 20.46 6.10 -12.60
C VAL A 205 19.15 6.60 -13.21
N SER A 206 18.46 5.77 -14.01
CA SER A 206 17.18 6.17 -14.60
C SER A 206 16.10 6.36 -13.52
N HIS A 207 16.04 5.48 -12.52
CA HIS A 207 15.11 5.58 -11.40
C HIS A 207 15.29 6.88 -10.61
N ALA A 208 16.52 7.19 -10.21
CA ALA A 208 16.81 8.41 -9.46
C ALA A 208 16.45 9.68 -10.23
N LEU A 209 16.76 9.74 -11.53
CA LEU A 209 16.53 10.93 -12.35
C LEU A 209 15.07 11.13 -12.77
N TYR A 210 14.41 10.07 -13.22
CA TYR A 210 13.11 10.16 -13.91
C TYR A 210 11.93 9.87 -12.98
N GLU A 211 12.07 8.90 -12.07
CA GLU A 211 11.03 8.54 -11.11
C GLU A 211 11.12 9.39 -9.85
N ASN A 212 12.24 9.35 -9.15
CA ASN A 212 12.38 10.01 -7.84
C ASN A 212 12.60 11.52 -7.96
N LYS A 213 13.30 11.97 -9.01
CA LYS A 213 13.84 13.34 -9.15
C LYS A 213 14.75 13.73 -7.96
N GLU A 214 15.41 12.75 -7.39
CA GLU A 214 16.40 12.89 -6.32
C GLU A 214 17.33 11.68 -6.35
N ILE A 215 18.57 11.86 -5.92
CA ILE A 215 19.52 10.75 -5.70
C ILE A 215 19.66 10.55 -4.20
N ARG A 216 19.18 9.42 -3.72
CA ARG A 216 19.34 9.01 -2.31
C ARG A 216 20.71 8.36 -2.10
N LEU A 217 21.17 8.28 -0.85
CA LEU A 217 22.43 7.60 -0.54
C LEU A 217 22.45 6.17 -1.08
N TYR A 218 21.35 5.41 -0.90
CA TYR A 218 21.32 4.03 -1.36
C TYR A 218 21.30 3.89 -2.89
N ASP A 219 20.71 4.85 -3.61
CA ASP A 219 20.80 4.90 -5.08
C ASP A 219 22.26 5.09 -5.51
N LEU A 220 23.00 5.97 -4.82
CA LEU A 220 24.42 6.19 -5.07
C LEU A 220 25.26 4.94 -4.80
N GLU A 221 25.02 4.25 -3.69
CA GLU A 221 25.72 2.99 -3.36
C GLU A 221 25.56 1.94 -4.45
N LYS A 222 24.32 1.74 -4.91
CA LYS A 222 23.99 0.77 -5.95
C LYS A 222 24.67 1.09 -7.28
N VAL A 223 25.01 2.36 -7.54
CA VAL A 223 25.75 2.76 -8.75
C VAL A 223 27.26 2.64 -8.53
N ARG A 224 27.79 3.19 -7.44
CA ARG A 224 29.24 3.29 -7.23
C ARG A 224 29.90 1.92 -7.02
N SER A 225 29.20 1.02 -6.34
CA SER A 225 29.67 -0.35 -6.08
C SER A 225 29.88 -1.17 -7.35
N GLN A 226 29.19 -0.81 -8.44
CA GLN A 226 29.27 -1.52 -9.71
C GLN A 226 30.42 -1.02 -10.57
N TRP A 227 30.64 0.30 -10.64
CA TRP A 227 31.61 0.84 -11.59
C TRP A 227 33.09 0.66 -11.21
N GLY A 228 33.37 0.23 -9.97
CA GLY A 228 34.72 -0.18 -9.54
C GLY A 228 35.15 -1.52 -10.15
N ARG A 229 34.22 -2.28 -10.72
CA ARG A 229 34.42 -3.65 -11.22
C ARG A 229 34.82 -3.73 -12.70
N GLY A 230 34.99 -2.58 -13.38
CA GLY A 230 35.40 -2.53 -14.79
C GLY A 230 34.26 -2.73 -15.79
N LEU A 231 33.27 -1.83 -15.78
CA LEU A 231 32.07 -1.93 -16.61
C LEU A 231 32.32 -1.77 -18.12
N HIS A 232 31.52 -2.49 -18.91
CA HIS A 232 31.41 -2.32 -20.36
C HIS A 232 30.61 -1.06 -20.72
N TRP A 233 31.24 0.11 -20.61
CA TRP A 233 30.60 1.41 -20.87
C TRP A 233 30.02 1.57 -22.27
N GLU A 234 30.52 0.85 -23.27
CA GLU A 234 29.96 0.87 -24.63
C GLU A 234 28.58 0.23 -24.69
N TYR A 235 28.36 -0.85 -23.94
CA TYR A 235 27.05 -1.46 -23.78
C TYR A 235 26.09 -0.50 -23.05
N VAL A 236 26.50 0.02 -21.89
CA VAL A 236 25.71 0.97 -21.07
C VAL A 236 25.28 2.18 -21.91
N GLU A 237 26.23 2.83 -22.58
CA GLU A 237 25.92 3.97 -23.44
C GLU A 237 25.12 3.58 -24.69
N GLY A 238 25.31 2.35 -25.20
CA GLY A 238 24.57 1.79 -26.32
C GLY A 238 23.08 1.68 -26.03
N VAL A 239 22.73 1.04 -24.90
CA VAL A 239 21.34 0.90 -24.44
C VAL A 239 20.71 2.28 -24.24
N ALA A 240 21.36 3.17 -23.47
CA ALA A 240 20.83 4.51 -23.22
C ALA A 240 20.67 5.35 -24.51
N ARG A 241 21.56 5.17 -25.50
CA ARG A 241 21.46 5.83 -26.81
C ARG A 241 20.27 5.34 -27.60
N ARG A 242 20.09 4.02 -27.73
CA ARG A 242 18.97 3.42 -28.48
C ARG A 242 17.63 3.73 -27.83
N ARG A 243 17.58 3.79 -26.50
CA ARG A 243 16.39 4.19 -25.72
C ARG A 243 16.24 5.71 -25.57
N GLY A 244 17.08 6.51 -26.22
CA GLY A 244 16.90 7.95 -26.35
C GLY A 244 17.28 8.82 -25.14
N TRP A 245 17.93 8.25 -24.12
CA TRP A 245 18.21 8.94 -22.83
C TRP A 245 19.71 9.07 -22.48
N LEU A 246 20.61 8.91 -23.46
CA LEU A 246 22.07 9.03 -23.24
C LEU A 246 22.50 10.34 -22.57
N ASP A 247 21.81 11.44 -22.83
CA ASP A 247 22.06 12.72 -22.16
C ASP A 247 21.70 12.69 -20.68
N GLY A 248 20.58 12.04 -20.33
CA GLY A 248 20.20 11.76 -18.95
C GLY A 248 21.19 10.86 -18.25
N LEU A 249 21.66 9.80 -18.92
CA LEU A 249 22.69 8.90 -18.39
C LEU A 249 23.97 9.68 -18.02
N TYR A 250 24.53 10.45 -18.96
CA TYR A 250 25.74 11.24 -18.70
C TYR A 250 25.53 12.25 -17.57
N PHE A 251 24.39 12.91 -17.53
CA PHE A 251 24.05 13.83 -16.45
C PHE A 251 24.04 13.10 -15.10
N GLY A 252 23.28 12.00 -14.97
CA GLY A 252 23.16 11.22 -13.74
C GLY A 252 24.49 10.70 -13.24
N LEU A 253 25.29 10.07 -14.11
CA LEU A 253 26.61 9.55 -13.75
C LEU A 253 27.56 10.65 -13.24
N LEU A 254 27.49 11.85 -13.82
CA LEU A 254 28.28 12.99 -13.33
C LEU A 254 27.80 13.48 -11.96
N VAL A 255 26.49 13.46 -11.68
CA VAL A 255 25.96 13.75 -10.35
C VAL A 255 26.39 12.69 -9.34
N CYS A 256 26.28 11.40 -9.66
CA CYS A 256 26.78 10.31 -8.81
C CYS A 256 28.28 10.49 -8.49
N ALA A 257 29.11 10.82 -9.48
CA ALA A 257 30.54 11.08 -9.28
C ALA A 257 30.83 12.31 -8.40
N LYS A 258 29.99 13.36 -8.48
CA LYS A 258 30.07 14.51 -7.56
C LYS A 258 29.75 14.08 -6.14
N LEU A 259 28.67 13.33 -5.94
CA LEU A 259 28.22 12.90 -4.62
C LEU A 259 29.21 11.92 -3.98
N GLU A 260 29.72 10.97 -4.77
CA GLU A 260 30.78 10.06 -4.34
C GLU A 260 31.99 10.83 -3.82
N ARG A 261 32.46 11.84 -4.57
CA ARG A 261 33.58 12.68 -4.12
C ARG A 261 33.29 13.43 -2.83
N ALA A 262 32.07 13.94 -2.68
CA ALA A 262 31.68 14.71 -1.52
C ALA A 262 31.64 13.85 -0.25
N ILE A 263 31.25 12.58 -0.37
CA ILE A 263 31.13 11.63 0.75
C ILE A 263 32.48 10.96 1.05
N TYR A 264 33.16 10.44 0.03
CA TYR A 264 34.34 9.59 0.18
C TYR A 264 35.66 10.32 -0.07
N GLY A 265 35.62 11.62 -0.39
CA GLY A 265 36.80 12.43 -0.73
C GLY A 265 37.45 12.12 -2.09
N SER A 266 37.12 10.98 -2.69
CA SER A 266 37.69 10.49 -3.95
C SER A 266 36.59 9.92 -4.85
N ASN A 267 36.95 9.50 -6.06
CA ASN A 267 36.03 8.80 -6.96
C ASN A 267 36.64 7.46 -7.34
N THR A 268 35.85 6.39 -7.29
CA THR A 268 36.29 5.06 -7.70
C THR A 268 36.33 4.92 -9.23
N VAL A 269 35.44 5.62 -9.95
CA VAL A 269 35.44 5.58 -11.43
C VAL A 269 36.73 6.19 -12.01
N PRO A 270 37.30 5.69 -13.12
CA PRO A 270 38.50 6.29 -13.72
C PRO A 270 38.27 7.71 -14.28
N ALA A 271 39.29 8.57 -14.17
CA ALA A 271 39.22 9.96 -14.65
C ALA A 271 38.95 10.08 -16.17
N LYS A 272 39.48 9.14 -16.97
CA LYS A 272 39.24 9.06 -18.42
C LYS A 272 37.76 8.84 -18.74
N VAL A 273 37.09 7.99 -17.97
CA VAL A 273 35.66 7.69 -18.12
C VAL A 273 34.82 8.92 -17.73
N ARG A 274 35.12 9.58 -16.61
CA ARG A 274 34.45 10.85 -16.24
C ARG A 274 34.62 11.94 -17.29
N ARG A 275 35.79 12.02 -17.91
CA ARG A 275 36.06 12.98 -18.99
C ARG A 275 35.17 12.68 -20.20
N ARG A 276 35.04 11.41 -20.60
CA ARG A 276 34.13 10.96 -21.66
C ARG A 276 32.69 11.39 -21.41
N TRP A 277 32.15 11.19 -20.20
CA TRP A 277 30.78 11.64 -19.87
C TRP A 277 30.62 13.16 -19.95
N ARG A 278 31.61 13.90 -19.46
CA ARG A 278 31.62 15.37 -19.52
C ARG A 278 31.62 15.87 -20.96
N GLU A 279 32.44 15.29 -21.82
CA GLU A 279 32.51 15.60 -23.24
C GLU A 279 31.23 15.20 -23.98
N GLY A 280 30.65 14.05 -23.63
CA GLY A 280 29.36 13.60 -24.13
C GLY A 280 28.23 14.55 -23.75
N LEU A 281 28.19 15.00 -22.49
CA LEU A 281 27.15 15.91 -22.00
C LEU A 281 27.22 17.30 -22.64
N LYS A 282 28.41 17.79 -23.00
CA LYS A 282 28.60 19.08 -23.69
C LYS A 282 27.84 19.17 -25.02
N ARG A 283 27.53 18.03 -25.65
CA ARG A 283 26.70 17.97 -26.87
C ARG A 283 25.23 18.35 -26.63
N TYR A 284 24.85 18.54 -25.37
CA TYR A 284 23.49 18.87 -24.94
C TYR A 284 23.50 20.16 -24.12
N PRO A 285 23.36 21.35 -24.76
CA PRO A 285 23.59 22.64 -24.11
C PRO A 285 22.76 22.90 -22.85
N LEU A 286 21.48 22.50 -22.84
CA LEU A 286 20.59 22.68 -21.68
C LEU A 286 21.05 21.85 -20.48
N GLN A 287 21.33 20.57 -20.72
CA GLN A 287 21.81 19.63 -19.70
C GLN A 287 23.20 20.01 -19.20
N TRP A 288 24.08 20.47 -20.09
CA TRP A 288 25.39 21.00 -19.73
C TRP A 288 25.29 22.27 -18.87
N HIS A 289 24.40 23.20 -19.22
CA HIS A 289 24.14 24.39 -18.42
C HIS A 289 23.66 24.02 -17.02
N TYR A 290 22.69 23.10 -16.93
CA TYR A 290 22.18 22.64 -15.64
C TYR A 290 23.25 21.92 -14.81
N TRP A 291 24.05 21.04 -15.43
CA TRP A 291 25.22 20.44 -14.77
C TRP A 291 26.19 21.49 -14.22
N ARG A 292 26.40 22.63 -14.89
CA ARG A 292 27.26 23.71 -14.37
C ARG A 292 26.70 24.38 -13.11
N GLN A 293 25.38 24.35 -12.91
CA GLN A 293 24.73 24.80 -11.69
C GLN A 293 24.83 23.72 -10.61
N VAL A 294 24.38 22.50 -10.92
CA VAL A 294 24.40 21.33 -10.03
C VAL A 294 25.81 21.05 -9.48
N ARG A 295 26.86 21.20 -10.31
CA ARG A 295 28.25 20.99 -9.83
C ARG A 295 28.66 21.94 -8.71
N LYS A 296 28.09 23.15 -8.67
CA LYS A 296 28.37 24.19 -7.68
C LYS A 296 27.45 24.12 -6.46
N GLN A 297 26.33 23.41 -6.59
CA GLN A 297 25.40 23.20 -5.48
C GLN A 297 26.12 22.53 -4.32
N GLU A 298 25.77 22.95 -3.10
CA GLU A 298 26.25 22.34 -1.87
C GLU A 298 25.82 20.88 -1.77
N PHE A 299 26.54 20.13 -0.95
CA PHE A 299 26.26 18.71 -0.76
C PHE A 299 25.11 18.54 0.24
N GLU A 300 24.04 17.88 -0.21
CA GLU A 300 22.89 17.50 0.61
C GLU A 300 22.37 16.13 0.16
N LEU A 301 21.78 15.37 1.08
CA LEU A 301 21.20 14.05 0.84
C LEU A 301 19.82 13.92 1.52
N PRO A 302 18.76 13.46 0.82
CA PRO A 302 18.71 13.14 -0.62
C PRO A 302 19.07 14.34 -1.50
N PHE A 303 19.83 14.09 -2.58
CA PHE A 303 20.29 15.18 -3.45
C PHE A 303 19.18 15.51 -4.47
N PRO A 304 18.58 16.72 -4.42
CA PRO A 304 17.42 17.02 -5.26
C PRO A 304 17.83 17.26 -6.71
N ILE A 305 17.00 16.75 -7.64
CA ILE A 305 17.07 17.05 -9.06
C ILE A 305 15.86 17.91 -9.45
N SER A 306 16.09 18.95 -10.25
CA SER A 306 15.01 19.85 -10.68
C SER A 306 13.92 19.07 -11.40
N PHE A 307 12.68 19.17 -10.89
CA PHE A 307 11.51 18.57 -11.53
C PHE A 307 11.38 18.99 -13.01
N ALA A 308 11.62 20.27 -13.30
CA ALA A 308 11.57 20.79 -14.67
C ALA A 308 12.64 20.15 -15.56
N MET A 309 13.86 19.98 -15.05
CA MET A 309 14.92 19.29 -15.79
C MET A 309 14.60 17.81 -16.01
N SER A 310 14.16 17.08 -14.98
CA SER A 310 13.77 15.68 -15.10
C SER A 310 12.66 15.50 -16.15
N LYS A 311 11.67 16.39 -16.17
CA LYS A 311 10.61 16.37 -17.19
C LYS A 311 11.14 16.72 -18.58
N ALA A 312 12.04 17.69 -18.72
CA ALA A 312 12.66 18.01 -20.00
C ALA A 312 13.48 16.83 -20.55
N LEU A 313 14.26 16.14 -19.71
CA LEU A 313 14.96 14.91 -20.06
C LEU A 313 13.98 13.81 -20.48
N TYR A 314 12.88 13.65 -19.74
CA TYR A 314 11.87 12.62 -20.00
C TYR A 314 11.15 12.82 -21.35
N TYR A 315 10.69 14.03 -21.67
CA TYR A 315 10.07 14.31 -22.97
C TYR A 315 11.05 14.15 -24.12
N LYS A 316 12.29 14.58 -23.94
CA LYS A 316 13.35 14.40 -24.94
C LYS A 316 13.67 12.93 -25.18
N LYS A 317 13.64 12.10 -24.14
CA LYS A 317 13.75 10.64 -24.24
C LYS A 317 12.66 10.09 -25.14
N ILE A 318 11.38 10.41 -24.88
CA ILE A 318 10.24 9.94 -25.68
C ILE A 318 10.44 10.25 -27.17
N LEU A 319 10.87 11.47 -27.50
CA LEU A 319 11.06 11.90 -28.89
C LEU A 319 12.24 11.19 -29.59
N ARG A 320 13.22 10.72 -28.82
CA ARG A 320 14.48 10.13 -29.32
C ARG A 320 14.54 8.62 -29.23
N ASP A 321 13.52 7.96 -28.67
CA ASP A 321 13.50 6.51 -28.55
C ASP A 321 13.45 5.86 -29.93
N SER A 322 14.52 5.15 -30.30
CA SER A 322 14.63 4.53 -31.63
C SER A 322 13.72 3.32 -31.82
N HIS A 323 13.20 2.75 -30.73
CA HIS A 323 12.31 1.59 -30.78
C HIS A 323 10.87 1.96 -31.14
N ASP A 324 10.46 3.20 -30.86
CA ASP A 324 9.12 3.68 -31.16
C ASP A 324 9.06 4.29 -32.57
N ALA A 325 8.02 3.95 -33.33
CA ALA A 325 7.67 4.65 -34.55
C ALA A 325 7.29 6.11 -34.25
N VAL A 326 7.49 7.04 -35.20
CA VAL A 326 7.25 8.48 -34.99
C VAL A 326 5.84 8.78 -34.48
N GLY A 327 4.81 8.11 -35.02
CA GLY A 327 3.43 8.25 -34.56
C GLY A 327 3.23 7.80 -33.11
N GLN A 328 3.90 6.72 -32.69
CA GLN A 328 3.85 6.22 -31.33
C GLN A 328 4.51 7.19 -30.34
N ARG A 329 5.61 7.85 -30.73
CA ARG A 329 6.27 8.86 -29.90
C ARG A 329 5.35 10.05 -29.60
N LEU A 330 4.59 10.51 -30.60
CA LEU A 330 3.61 11.58 -30.43
C LEU A 330 2.46 11.17 -29.51
N LEU A 331 1.94 9.94 -29.69
CA LEU A 331 0.91 9.40 -28.81
C LEU A 331 1.41 9.28 -27.36
N ASN A 332 2.62 8.76 -27.15
CA ASN A 332 3.23 8.65 -25.82
C ASN A 332 3.37 10.04 -25.17
N LEU A 333 3.79 11.06 -25.93
CA LEU A 333 3.89 12.44 -25.43
C LEU A 333 2.53 13.00 -24.98
N VAL A 334 1.49 12.85 -25.82
CA VAL A 334 0.13 13.30 -25.49
C VAL A 334 -0.40 12.56 -24.26
N HIS A 335 -0.18 11.25 -24.18
CA HIS A 335 -0.58 10.44 -23.04
C HIS A 335 0.10 10.88 -21.74
N THR A 336 1.42 11.08 -21.75
CA THR A 336 2.15 11.60 -20.57
C THR A 336 1.63 12.96 -20.12
N LEU A 337 1.33 13.87 -21.06
CA LEU A 337 0.79 15.19 -20.73
C LEU A 337 -0.60 15.07 -20.09
N ALA A 338 -1.49 14.27 -20.68
CA ALA A 338 -2.83 14.05 -20.16
C ALA A 338 -2.82 13.40 -18.77
N TRP A 339 -1.94 12.41 -18.57
CA TRP A 339 -1.72 11.81 -17.26
C TRP A 339 -1.18 12.82 -16.23
N GLY A 340 -0.24 13.68 -16.63
CA GLY A 340 0.26 14.76 -15.79
C GLY A 340 -0.83 15.76 -15.36
N VAL A 341 -1.77 16.07 -16.26
CA VAL A 341 -2.95 16.91 -15.93
C VAL A 341 -3.88 16.20 -14.96
N LYS A 342 -4.16 14.90 -15.20
CA LYS A 342 -4.99 14.08 -14.31
C LYS A 342 -4.42 14.05 -12.89
N GLN A 343 -3.13 13.77 -12.73
CA GLN A 343 -2.47 13.73 -11.42
C GLN A 343 -2.57 15.07 -10.69
N LYS A 344 -2.42 16.20 -11.41
CA LYS A 344 -2.57 17.54 -10.81
C LYS A 344 -4.01 17.92 -10.46
N SER A 345 -5.01 17.30 -11.08
CA SER A 345 -6.42 17.60 -10.82
C SER A 345 -6.90 17.12 -9.45
N GLY A 346 -6.20 16.15 -8.83
CA GLY A 346 -6.63 15.53 -7.57
C GLY A 346 -7.91 14.68 -7.69
N ILE A 347 -8.49 14.57 -8.89
CA ILE A 347 -9.71 13.80 -9.13
C ILE A 347 -9.34 12.32 -9.30
N ARG A 348 -9.69 11.51 -8.32
CA ARG A 348 -9.57 10.04 -8.38
C ARG A 348 -10.98 9.45 -8.33
N PRO A 349 -11.63 9.26 -9.48
CA PRO A 349 -13.00 8.78 -9.50
C PRO A 349 -13.00 7.30 -9.13
N GLN A 350 -13.66 6.98 -8.01
CA GLN A 350 -13.84 5.62 -7.52
C GLN A 350 -15.33 5.34 -7.29
N ARG A 351 -15.67 4.05 -7.22
CA ARG A 351 -17.03 3.58 -6.98
C ARG A 351 -17.32 3.49 -5.48
N GLY A 352 -18.50 3.92 -5.08
CA GLY A 352 -18.98 3.69 -3.72
C GLY A 352 -19.29 2.22 -3.47
N MET A 353 -18.89 1.71 -2.31
CA MET A 353 -19.14 0.35 -1.86
C MET A 353 -19.52 0.36 -0.38
N LEU A 354 -20.59 -0.35 -0.01
CA LEU A 354 -21.03 -0.47 1.38
C LEU A 354 -20.69 -1.86 1.93
N ILE A 355 -20.03 -1.89 3.08
CA ILE A 355 -19.73 -3.10 3.84
C ILE A 355 -20.34 -2.93 5.24
N SER A 356 -21.02 -3.94 5.76
CA SER A 356 -21.49 -3.97 7.14
C SER A 356 -20.87 -5.13 7.91
N ILE A 357 -20.43 -4.87 9.14
CA ILE A 357 -19.89 -5.86 10.07
C ILE A 357 -20.78 -5.88 11.30
N SER A 358 -21.44 -7.02 11.54
CA SER A 358 -22.39 -7.26 12.62
C SER A 358 -21.93 -8.43 13.50
N GLY A 359 -22.49 -8.57 14.70
CA GLY A 359 -22.16 -9.65 15.64
C GLY A 359 -22.39 -9.26 17.10
N THR A 360 -22.22 -10.21 18.01
CA THR A 360 -22.37 -9.99 19.45
C THR A 360 -21.31 -9.04 20.02
N ASP A 361 -21.55 -8.51 21.21
CA ASP A 361 -20.56 -7.67 21.89
C ASP A 361 -19.36 -8.55 22.31
N GLY A 362 -18.15 -8.01 22.19
CA GLY A 362 -16.91 -8.80 22.29
C GLY A 362 -16.49 -9.58 21.03
N ALA A 363 -17.31 -9.66 19.97
CA ALA A 363 -16.97 -10.39 18.73
C ALA A 363 -15.88 -9.72 17.85
N GLY A 364 -15.39 -8.53 18.21
CA GLY A 364 -14.29 -7.86 17.48
C GLY A 364 -14.71 -6.98 16.28
N LYS A 365 -15.99 -6.59 16.17
CA LYS A 365 -16.53 -5.76 15.06
C LYS A 365 -15.69 -4.51 14.76
N THR A 366 -15.40 -3.71 15.79
CA THR A 366 -14.61 -2.48 15.65
C THR A 366 -13.17 -2.75 15.20
N ALA A 367 -12.57 -3.85 15.67
CA ALA A 367 -11.22 -4.23 15.25
C ALA A 367 -11.20 -4.63 13.76
N GLN A 368 -12.20 -5.41 13.31
CA GLN A 368 -12.33 -5.78 11.90
C GLN A 368 -12.63 -4.59 10.99
N ALA A 369 -13.49 -3.66 11.43
CA ALA A 369 -13.79 -2.45 10.68
C ALA A 369 -12.55 -1.55 10.50
N ARG A 370 -11.71 -1.43 11.54
CA ARG A 370 -10.44 -0.69 11.47
C ARG A 370 -9.44 -1.38 10.56
N ALA A 371 -9.23 -2.69 10.72
CA ALA A 371 -8.34 -3.46 9.88
C ALA A 371 -8.72 -3.35 8.38
N LEU A 372 -10.01 -3.41 8.06
CA LEU A 372 -10.48 -3.20 6.69
C LEU A 372 -10.24 -1.77 6.18
N SER A 373 -10.49 -0.76 7.02
CA SER A 373 -10.25 0.65 6.69
C SER A 373 -8.76 0.95 6.46
N GLU A 374 -7.87 0.38 7.27
CA GLU A 374 -6.42 0.45 7.09
C GLU A 374 -6.00 -0.17 5.75
N ALA A 375 -6.46 -1.39 5.45
CA ALA A 375 -6.14 -2.07 4.20
C ALA A 375 -6.65 -1.30 2.96
N LEU A 376 -7.86 -0.75 3.00
CA LEU A 376 -8.41 0.12 1.96
C LEU A 376 -7.56 1.38 1.78
N THR A 377 -7.15 2.01 2.88
CA THR A 377 -6.32 3.23 2.86
C THR A 377 -4.94 2.94 2.27
N THR A 378 -4.28 1.86 2.67
CA THR A 378 -3.00 1.41 2.10
C THR A 378 -3.12 1.04 0.62
N SER A 379 -4.32 0.69 0.16
CA SER A 379 -4.62 0.43 -1.26
C SER A 379 -5.10 1.66 -2.02
N GLU A 380 -4.95 2.87 -1.46
CA GLU A 380 -5.39 4.15 -2.03
C GLU A 380 -6.89 4.25 -2.33
N ALA A 381 -7.73 3.47 -1.63
CA ALA A 381 -9.18 3.56 -1.70
C ALA A 381 -9.74 4.49 -0.62
N TYR A 382 -10.41 5.57 -1.03
CA TYR A 382 -11.06 6.46 -0.07
C TYR A 382 -12.20 5.75 0.64
N ASN A 383 -12.14 5.72 1.96
CA ASN A 383 -13.09 5.01 2.78
C ASN A 383 -13.47 5.78 4.06
N ASN A 384 -14.63 5.45 4.61
CA ASN A 384 -15.14 5.99 5.86
C ASN A 384 -15.63 4.84 6.76
N VAL A 385 -15.25 4.85 8.04
CA VAL A 385 -15.86 3.98 9.06
C VAL A 385 -17.04 4.70 9.70
N VAL A 386 -18.20 4.05 9.70
CA VAL A 386 -19.44 4.56 10.30
C VAL A 386 -19.87 3.62 11.41
N TRP A 387 -19.80 4.10 12.64
CA TRP A 387 -20.39 3.40 13.78
C TRP A 387 -21.85 3.81 13.96
N SER A 388 -22.74 2.84 14.22
CA SER A 388 -24.15 3.12 14.48
C SER A 388 -24.76 2.20 15.53
N ARG A 389 -25.68 2.73 16.35
CA ARG A 389 -26.46 1.97 17.33
C ARG A 389 -27.79 2.66 17.58
N ILE A 390 -28.82 1.89 17.95
CA ILE A 390 -30.12 2.46 18.32
C ILE A 390 -29.94 3.54 19.41
N GLY A 391 -30.63 4.67 19.26
CA GLY A 391 -30.67 5.73 20.25
C GLY A 391 -29.41 6.60 20.40
N THR A 392 -28.43 6.48 19.51
CA THR A 392 -27.16 7.25 19.61
C THR A 392 -27.13 8.53 18.77
N THR A 393 -28.17 8.80 17.99
CA THR A 393 -28.23 10.00 17.16
C THR A 393 -28.40 11.26 18.00
N PRO A 394 -27.89 12.42 17.55
CA PRO A 394 -28.08 13.70 18.24
C PRO A 394 -29.56 14.10 18.39
N LEU A 395 -30.40 13.77 17.40
CA LEU A 395 -31.83 14.05 17.43
C LEU A 395 -32.54 13.20 18.48
N TYR A 396 -32.23 11.90 18.55
CA TYR A 396 -32.75 11.04 19.59
C TYR A 396 -32.24 11.43 20.98
N ARG A 397 -30.96 11.81 21.13
CA ARG A 397 -30.42 12.32 22.41
C ARG A 397 -31.08 13.61 22.85
N ARG A 398 -31.35 14.55 21.93
CA ARG A 398 -32.08 15.78 22.26
C ARG A 398 -33.54 15.49 22.60
N ALA A 399 -34.19 14.61 21.86
CA ALA A 399 -35.57 14.19 22.14
C ALA A 399 -35.67 13.46 23.49
N SER A 400 -34.72 12.58 23.82
CA SER A 400 -34.68 11.85 25.09
C SER A 400 -34.30 12.75 26.26
N GLN A 401 -33.41 13.73 26.09
CA GLN A 401 -33.12 14.75 27.10
C GLN A 401 -34.32 15.69 27.36
N THR A 402 -35.05 16.08 26.32
CA THR A 402 -36.27 16.89 26.46
C THR A 402 -37.38 16.08 27.11
N ALA A 403 -37.56 14.82 26.71
CA ALA A 403 -38.48 13.89 27.35
C ALA A 403 -38.13 13.70 28.84
N GLN A 404 -36.84 13.48 29.17
CA GLN A 404 -36.34 13.37 30.55
C GLN A 404 -36.53 14.65 31.37
N ARG A 405 -36.42 15.83 30.76
CA ARG A 405 -36.71 17.13 31.39
C ARG A 405 -38.21 17.33 31.65
N THR A 406 -39.08 16.85 30.77
CA THR A 406 -40.54 16.87 30.99
C THR A 406 -40.98 15.79 31.99
N THR A 407 -40.27 14.67 32.09
CA THR A 407 -40.56 13.59 33.05
C THR A 407 -39.84 13.75 34.39
N SER A 408 -38.86 14.67 34.54
CA SER A 408 -38.29 15.00 35.86
C SER A 408 -39.27 15.76 36.77
N ALA A 409 -40.33 16.37 36.20
CA ALA A 409 -41.50 16.82 36.95
C ALA A 409 -42.50 15.68 37.27
N SER A 410 -42.27 14.47 36.74
CA SER A 410 -43.12 13.27 36.89
C SER A 410 -42.30 12.05 37.40
N LYS A 411 -41.23 12.30 38.16
CA LYS A 411 -40.38 11.25 38.77
C LYS A 411 -41.10 10.35 39.81
N LYS A 412 -42.41 10.52 39.99
CA LYS A 412 -43.29 9.59 40.74
C LYS A 412 -43.92 8.47 39.88
N SER A 413 -43.75 8.44 38.56
CA SER A 413 -44.47 7.49 37.69
C SER A 413 -43.67 6.31 37.12
N VAL A 414 -42.33 6.29 37.24
CA VAL A 414 -41.52 5.22 36.61
C VAL A 414 -41.51 3.92 37.42
N ALA A 415 -41.90 3.95 38.70
CA ALA A 415 -42.22 2.76 39.49
C ALA A 415 -43.58 2.11 39.11
N ALA A 416 -44.35 2.71 38.19
CA ALA A 416 -45.69 2.25 37.79
C ALA A 416 -45.74 1.56 36.40
N SER A 417 -44.60 1.18 35.82
CA SER A 417 -44.56 0.54 34.49
C SER A 417 -44.79 -0.99 34.51
N THR A 418 -44.94 -1.59 35.69
CA THR A 418 -45.39 -2.99 35.86
C THR A 418 -46.91 -3.16 35.76
N ALA A 419 -47.69 -2.07 35.60
CA ALA A 419 -49.16 -2.08 35.62
C ALA A 419 -49.83 -1.65 34.28
N ALA A 420 -49.09 -1.60 33.16
CA ALA A 420 -49.68 -1.28 31.86
C ALA A 420 -50.37 -2.52 31.25
N PRO A 421 -51.61 -2.40 30.71
CA PRO A 421 -52.27 -3.49 29.98
C PRO A 421 -51.38 -4.01 28.84
N GLY A 422 -51.40 -5.31 28.57
CA GLY A 422 -50.51 -5.95 27.58
C GLY A 422 -50.56 -5.33 26.17
N VAL A 423 -51.70 -4.74 25.79
CA VAL A 423 -51.87 -4.02 24.50
C VAL A 423 -51.12 -2.68 24.49
N LEU A 424 -51.17 -1.92 25.59
CA LEU A 424 -50.47 -0.64 25.70
C LEU A 424 -48.96 -0.84 25.71
N ARG A 425 -48.47 -1.89 26.37
CA ARG A 425 -47.03 -2.26 26.36
C ARG A 425 -46.54 -2.61 24.95
N ARG A 426 -47.32 -3.38 24.20
CA ARG A 426 -47.01 -3.72 22.79
C ARG A 426 -47.02 -2.48 21.89
N ALA A 427 -48.01 -1.60 22.03
CA ALA A 427 -48.10 -0.36 21.26
C ALA A 427 -46.91 0.59 21.54
N LEU A 428 -46.53 0.76 22.81
CA LEU A 428 -45.37 1.56 23.20
C LEU A 428 -44.06 0.95 22.68
N GLY A 429 -43.92 -0.38 22.75
CA GLY A 429 -42.76 -1.09 22.19
C GLY A 429 -42.65 -0.91 20.68
N PHE A 430 -43.75 -1.07 19.96
CA PHE A 430 -43.83 -0.86 18.52
C PHE A 430 -43.49 0.59 18.12
N ALA A 431 -44.04 1.58 18.84
CA ALA A 431 -43.73 2.99 18.61
C ALA A 431 -42.24 3.29 18.85
N TRP A 432 -41.67 2.73 19.92
CA TRP A 432 -40.23 2.85 20.20
C TRP A 432 -39.38 2.24 19.08
N ALA A 433 -39.68 1.01 18.62
CA ALA A 433 -38.93 0.38 17.54
C ALA A 433 -39.06 1.16 16.22
N THR A 434 -40.26 1.65 15.90
CA THR A 434 -40.50 2.47 14.70
C THR A 434 -39.71 3.77 14.73
N ALA A 435 -39.71 4.48 15.87
CA ALA A 435 -38.97 5.72 16.04
C ALA A 435 -37.46 5.51 15.84
N ASN A 436 -36.90 4.45 16.41
CA ASN A 436 -35.48 4.13 16.28
C ASN A 436 -35.10 3.64 14.88
N ALA A 437 -35.95 2.85 14.23
CA ALA A 437 -35.78 2.44 12.85
C ALA A 437 -35.73 3.65 11.89
N LEU A 438 -36.65 4.62 12.06
CA LEU A 438 -36.69 5.84 11.25
C LEU A 438 -35.48 6.73 11.49
N ASP A 439 -35.05 6.89 12.75
CA ASP A 439 -33.90 7.69 13.12
C ASP A 439 -32.58 7.14 12.55
N LEU A 440 -32.37 5.82 12.63
CA LEU A 440 -31.24 5.15 11.99
C LEU A 440 -31.31 5.26 10.46
N ALA A 441 -32.48 5.00 9.86
CA ALA A 441 -32.66 5.10 8.41
C ALA A 441 -32.32 6.51 7.89
N LEU A 442 -32.75 7.56 8.60
CA LEU A 442 -32.41 8.95 8.28
C LEU A 442 -30.90 9.19 8.41
N THR A 443 -30.29 8.70 9.50
CA THR A 443 -28.84 8.80 9.72
C THR A 443 -28.05 8.15 8.60
N TYR A 444 -28.48 6.99 8.10
CA TYR A 444 -27.84 6.31 6.98
C TYR A 444 -27.97 7.06 5.66
N GLN A 445 -28.99 7.89 5.44
CA GLN A 445 -29.02 8.73 4.23
C GLN A 445 -27.84 9.71 4.20
N TRP A 446 -27.49 10.29 5.35
CA TRP A 446 -26.42 11.29 5.42
C TRP A 446 -25.04 10.68 5.61
N ARG A 447 -24.91 9.69 6.51
CA ARG A 447 -23.61 9.12 6.87
C ARG A 447 -23.16 7.98 5.97
N VAL A 448 -24.08 7.35 5.24
CA VAL A 448 -23.79 6.21 4.37
C VAL A 448 -24.08 6.56 2.91
N ARG A 449 -25.32 6.92 2.56
CA ARG A 449 -25.72 7.13 1.16
C ARG A 449 -24.97 8.28 0.49
N LEU A 450 -24.81 9.42 1.17
CA LEU A 450 -24.09 10.55 0.61
C LEU A 450 -22.59 10.24 0.32
N PRO A 451 -21.81 9.66 1.25
CA PRO A 451 -20.45 9.19 0.94
C PRO A 451 -20.38 8.17 -0.21
N LEU A 452 -21.32 7.22 -0.28
CA LEU A 452 -21.39 6.25 -1.37
C LEU A 452 -21.61 6.95 -2.73
N MET A 453 -22.49 7.95 -2.78
CA MET A 453 -22.72 8.76 -3.99
C MET A 453 -21.49 9.58 -4.39
N MET A 454 -20.63 9.96 -3.43
CA MET A 454 -19.32 10.59 -3.67
C MET A 454 -18.23 9.58 -4.03
N GLY A 455 -18.58 8.30 -4.22
CA GLY A 455 -17.65 7.26 -4.62
C GLY A 455 -16.87 6.61 -3.47
N ARG A 456 -17.15 6.93 -2.20
CA ARG A 456 -16.40 6.38 -1.05
C ARG A 456 -16.81 4.96 -0.69
N VAL A 457 -15.85 4.16 -0.24
CA VAL A 457 -16.14 2.90 0.46
C VAL A 457 -16.61 3.22 1.88
N VAL A 458 -17.72 2.64 2.32
CA VAL A 458 -18.27 2.86 3.66
C VAL A 458 -18.27 1.54 4.40
N VAL A 459 -17.55 1.49 5.53
CA VAL A 459 -17.49 0.34 6.42
C VAL A 459 -18.33 0.64 7.65
N CYS A 460 -19.46 -0.05 7.79
CA CYS A 460 -20.35 0.09 8.94
C CYS A 460 -19.93 -0.89 10.04
N ASP A 461 -19.46 -0.34 11.16
CA ASP A 461 -19.34 -1.06 12.43
C ASP A 461 -20.70 -1.01 13.11
N ARG A 462 -21.42 -2.15 13.04
CA ARG A 462 -22.87 -2.29 13.23
C ARG A 462 -23.71 -1.59 12.17
N TYR A 463 -24.77 -2.26 11.75
CA TYR A 463 -25.70 -1.75 10.74
C TYR A 463 -27.15 -2.11 11.06
N THR A 464 -28.01 -2.22 10.04
CA THR A 464 -29.43 -2.52 10.21
C THR A 464 -29.69 -3.85 10.90
N TYR A 465 -28.78 -4.82 10.80
CA TYR A 465 -28.93 -6.14 11.41
C TYR A 465 -28.75 -6.11 12.92
N ASP A 466 -27.78 -5.35 13.42
CA ASP A 466 -27.58 -5.14 14.85
C ASP A 466 -28.79 -4.43 15.47
N ALA A 467 -29.35 -3.43 14.78
CA ALA A 467 -30.58 -2.78 15.20
C ALA A 467 -31.78 -3.73 15.21
N ALA A 468 -31.84 -4.71 14.30
CA ALA A 468 -32.89 -5.73 14.31
C ALA A 468 -32.79 -6.64 15.55
N VAL A 469 -31.58 -7.05 15.92
CA VAL A 469 -31.33 -7.82 17.16
C VAL A 469 -31.72 -6.99 18.39
N GLU A 470 -31.27 -5.74 18.50
CA GLU A 470 -31.62 -4.86 19.64
C GLU A 470 -33.13 -4.62 19.76
N ILE A 471 -33.87 -4.58 18.65
CA ILE A 471 -35.34 -4.51 18.65
C ILE A 471 -35.95 -5.83 19.14
N ALA A 472 -35.43 -6.97 18.67
CA ALA A 472 -35.91 -8.30 19.02
C ALA A 472 -35.66 -8.66 20.48
N GLU A 473 -34.52 -8.28 21.06
CA GLU A 473 -34.26 -8.44 22.49
C GLU A 473 -35.32 -7.75 23.35
N ARG A 474 -35.76 -6.57 22.94
CA ARG A 474 -36.72 -5.76 23.71
C ARG A 474 -38.17 -6.17 23.49
N LEU A 475 -38.53 -6.59 22.27
CA LEU A 475 -39.92 -6.84 21.87
C LEU A 475 -40.28 -8.32 21.69
N GLY A 476 -39.28 -9.20 21.67
CA GLY A 476 -39.40 -10.63 21.39
C GLY A 476 -38.86 -11.00 19.99
N PRO A 477 -38.49 -12.28 19.75
CA PRO A 477 -37.88 -12.76 18.51
C PRO A 477 -38.68 -12.42 17.24
N ASP A 478 -40.01 -12.50 17.29
CA ASP A 478 -40.90 -12.18 16.15
C ASP A 478 -40.73 -10.75 15.62
N ALA A 479 -40.14 -9.84 16.42
CA ALA A 479 -39.93 -8.45 16.02
C ALA A 479 -38.82 -8.28 14.97
N VAL A 480 -37.93 -9.28 14.78
CA VAL A 480 -36.92 -9.27 13.70
C VAL A 480 -37.56 -9.10 12.33
N ASP A 481 -38.74 -9.67 12.11
CA ASP A 481 -39.52 -9.52 10.87
C ASP A 481 -40.72 -8.57 11.01
N GLY A 482 -40.73 -7.78 12.10
CA GLY A 482 -41.72 -6.74 12.34
C GLY A 482 -41.65 -5.60 11.31
N LEU A 483 -42.75 -4.85 11.20
CA LEU A 483 -42.84 -3.68 10.32
C LEU A 483 -41.70 -2.64 10.55
N PRO A 484 -41.24 -2.36 11.80
CA PRO A 484 -40.15 -1.40 12.03
C PRO A 484 -38.83 -1.84 11.38
N VAL A 485 -38.46 -3.11 11.51
CA VAL A 485 -37.23 -3.66 10.95
C VAL A 485 -37.32 -3.73 9.41
N LYS A 486 -38.49 -4.14 8.88
CA LYS A 486 -38.76 -4.09 7.44
C LYS A 486 -38.61 -2.69 6.87
N LEU A 487 -39.12 -1.67 7.57
CA LEU A 487 -38.98 -0.27 7.17
C LEU A 487 -37.52 0.19 7.21
N LEU A 488 -36.78 -0.16 8.27
CA LEU A 488 -35.35 0.13 8.39
C LEU A 488 -34.57 -0.43 7.19
N HIS A 489 -34.75 -1.71 6.85
CA HIS A 489 -34.08 -2.33 5.70
C HIS A 489 -34.50 -1.73 4.36
N ALA A 490 -35.78 -1.34 4.21
CA ALA A 490 -36.28 -0.75 2.97
C ALA A 490 -35.73 0.65 2.70
N LEU A 491 -35.54 1.45 3.76
CA LEU A 491 -35.04 2.83 3.64
C LEU A 491 -33.51 2.89 3.61
N SER A 492 -32.82 1.88 4.13
CA SER A 492 -31.36 1.87 4.25
C SER A 492 -30.66 1.39 2.97
N PRO A 493 -29.49 1.94 2.61
CA PRO A 493 -28.67 1.40 1.54
C PRO A 493 -28.34 -0.08 1.74
N ARG A 494 -28.40 -0.89 0.67
CA ARG A 494 -28.06 -2.31 0.76
C ARG A 494 -26.53 -2.48 0.73
N PRO A 495 -25.94 -3.22 1.70
CA PRO A 495 -24.52 -3.54 1.65
C PRO A 495 -24.18 -4.43 0.46
N ARG A 496 -23.00 -4.21 -0.14
CA ARG A 496 -22.39 -5.15 -1.10
C ARG A 496 -21.97 -6.42 -0.37
N PHE A 497 -21.41 -6.25 0.83
CA PHE A 497 -21.04 -7.32 1.73
C PHE A 497 -21.57 -7.07 3.14
N ALA A 498 -22.28 -8.06 3.68
CA ALA A 498 -22.72 -8.06 5.05
C ALA A 498 -22.09 -9.25 5.77
N TYR A 499 -21.26 -8.98 6.77
CA TYR A 499 -20.56 -9.99 7.55
C TYR A 499 -21.19 -10.12 8.93
N LEU A 500 -21.36 -11.35 9.38
CA LEU A 500 -21.62 -11.70 10.78
C LEU A 500 -20.32 -12.27 11.37
N LEU A 501 -19.79 -11.63 12.41
CA LEU A 501 -18.73 -12.19 13.24
C LEU A 501 -19.37 -13.12 14.27
N ASP A 502 -19.19 -14.43 14.09
CA ASP A 502 -19.72 -15.45 15.00
C ASP A 502 -18.62 -15.87 15.98
N ALA A 503 -18.74 -15.41 17.23
CA ALA A 503 -17.89 -15.81 18.35
C ALA A 503 -18.72 -16.62 19.36
N PRO A 504 -18.15 -17.68 19.96
CA PRO A 504 -18.72 -18.34 21.13
C PRO A 504 -19.03 -17.33 22.25
N ALA A 505 -20.14 -17.53 22.97
CA ALA A 505 -20.65 -16.57 23.94
C ALA A 505 -19.70 -16.36 25.15
N ASP A 506 -19.02 -17.42 25.56
CA ASP A 506 -17.94 -17.42 26.55
C ASP A 506 -16.75 -16.56 26.08
N VAL A 507 -16.25 -16.79 24.87
CA VAL A 507 -15.14 -16.02 24.28
C VAL A 507 -15.54 -14.54 24.10
N ALA A 508 -16.77 -14.29 23.69
CA ALA A 508 -17.31 -12.94 23.54
C ALA A 508 -17.44 -12.22 24.88
N ALA A 509 -17.91 -12.90 25.93
CA ALA A 509 -18.02 -12.37 27.28
C ALA A 509 -16.65 -12.00 27.86
N GLU A 510 -15.64 -12.88 27.69
CA GLU A 510 -14.27 -12.63 28.15
C GLU A 510 -13.62 -11.42 27.48
N ARG A 511 -13.95 -11.16 26.21
CA ARG A 511 -13.43 -10.04 25.43
C ARG A 511 -14.24 -8.75 25.63
N SER A 512 -15.43 -8.84 26.21
CA SER A 512 -16.29 -7.68 26.40
C SER A 512 -15.74 -6.78 27.52
N LEU A 513 -15.78 -5.47 27.28
CA LEU A 513 -15.43 -4.46 28.29
C LEU A 513 -16.50 -4.34 29.38
N ASP A 514 -17.74 -4.68 29.03
CA ASP A 514 -18.88 -4.69 29.93
C ASP A 514 -19.19 -6.15 30.30
N PRO A 515 -19.32 -6.48 31.60
CA PRO A 515 -19.66 -7.83 32.03
C PRO A 515 -21.10 -8.16 31.63
N GLU A 516 -21.27 -8.69 30.42
CA GLU A 516 -22.52 -9.25 29.94
C GLU A 516 -22.64 -10.71 30.40
N ASP A 517 -23.86 -11.13 30.72
CA ASP A 517 -24.15 -12.51 31.06
C ASP A 517 -23.98 -13.39 29.81
N ALA A 518 -23.19 -14.46 29.92
CA ALA A 518 -22.94 -15.40 28.84
C ALA A 518 -24.26 -16.01 28.30
N GLY A 519 -25.29 -16.14 29.14
CA GLY A 519 -26.63 -16.58 28.73
C GLY A 519 -27.34 -15.59 27.80
N GLN A 520 -27.18 -14.29 28.03
CA GLN A 520 -27.72 -13.24 27.16
C GLN A 520 -26.98 -13.22 25.81
N LEU A 521 -25.64 -13.29 25.84
CA LEU A 521 -24.82 -13.39 24.62
C LEU A 521 -25.15 -14.63 23.79
N ALA A 522 -25.44 -15.77 24.43
CA ALA A 522 -25.87 -16.98 23.73
C ALA A 522 -27.22 -16.76 23.01
N THR A 523 -28.17 -16.06 23.66
CA THR A 523 -29.46 -15.71 23.03
C THR A 523 -29.28 -14.75 21.86
N GLN A 524 -28.44 -13.72 22.02
CA GLN A 524 -28.10 -12.79 20.95
C GLN A 524 -27.47 -13.50 19.75
N ARG A 525 -26.54 -14.42 20.02
CA ARG A 525 -25.83 -15.17 18.99
C ARG A 525 -26.79 -15.95 18.11
N GLU A 526 -27.79 -16.62 18.70
CA GLU A 526 -28.82 -17.34 17.93
C GLU A 526 -29.66 -16.39 17.07
N LEU A 527 -30.09 -15.24 17.61
CA LEU A 527 -30.80 -14.22 16.82
C LEU A 527 -29.95 -13.72 15.63
N TYR A 528 -28.66 -13.49 15.84
CA TYR A 528 -27.75 -13.10 14.76
C TYR A 528 -27.63 -14.19 13.68
N ARG A 529 -27.58 -15.46 14.08
CA ARG A 529 -27.51 -16.60 13.16
C ARG A 529 -28.78 -16.74 12.33
N GLU A 530 -29.94 -16.62 12.96
CA GLU A 530 -31.24 -16.61 12.28
C GLU A 530 -31.31 -15.47 11.25
N ILE A 531 -30.88 -14.26 11.63
CA ILE A 531 -30.83 -13.12 10.69
C ILE A 531 -29.83 -13.37 9.57
N ALA A 532 -28.67 -13.96 9.87
CA ALA A 532 -27.65 -14.24 8.88
C ALA A 532 -28.14 -15.22 7.82
N GLU A 533 -28.82 -16.29 8.23
CA GLU A 533 -29.45 -17.25 7.33
C GLU A 533 -30.56 -16.60 6.50
N ALA A 534 -31.49 -15.90 7.16
CA ALA A 534 -32.65 -15.29 6.50
C ALA A 534 -32.29 -14.17 5.51
N ARG A 535 -31.16 -13.47 5.72
CA ARG A 535 -30.75 -12.30 4.94
C ARG A 535 -29.46 -12.50 4.14
N GLY A 536 -28.86 -13.70 4.20
CA GLY A 536 -27.65 -14.06 3.46
C GLY A 536 -26.40 -13.31 3.91
N LEU A 537 -26.24 -13.08 5.22
CA LEU A 537 -24.98 -12.55 5.75
C LEU A 537 -23.90 -13.63 5.65
N ARG A 538 -22.67 -13.18 5.44
CA ARG A 538 -21.49 -14.04 5.42
C ARG A 538 -20.99 -14.24 6.82
N VAL A 539 -21.09 -15.47 7.31
CA VAL A 539 -20.60 -15.83 8.63
C VAL A 539 -19.08 -15.97 8.57
N VAL A 540 -18.40 -15.26 9.45
CA VAL A 540 -16.94 -15.33 9.66
C VAL A 540 -16.73 -15.83 11.08
N ASP A 541 -15.97 -16.91 11.22
CA ASP A 541 -15.57 -17.42 12.52
C ASP A 541 -14.68 -16.37 13.23
N ALA A 542 -15.13 -15.93 14.40
CA ALA A 542 -14.45 -14.94 15.23
C ALA A 542 -13.95 -15.53 16.56
N SER A 543 -13.91 -16.86 16.68
CA SER A 543 -13.37 -17.56 17.86
C SER A 543 -11.85 -17.41 17.96
N GLY A 544 -11.14 -17.43 16.82
CA GLY A 544 -9.68 -17.40 16.73
C GLY A 544 -9.04 -16.03 16.83
N GLU A 545 -7.86 -15.90 16.21
CA GLU A 545 -7.11 -14.64 16.12
C GLU A 545 -7.79 -13.64 15.17
N LEU A 546 -7.64 -12.34 15.43
CA LEU A 546 -8.19 -11.27 14.59
C LEU A 546 -7.81 -11.44 13.11
N ALA A 547 -6.58 -11.89 12.84
CA ALA A 547 -6.03 -12.04 11.50
C ALA A 547 -6.85 -13.01 10.64
N GLU A 548 -7.34 -14.11 11.19
CA GLU A 548 -8.03 -15.16 10.41
C GLU A 548 -9.31 -14.62 9.77
N GLY A 549 -10.15 -13.95 10.56
CA GLY A 549 -11.35 -13.28 10.05
C GLY A 549 -11.03 -12.05 9.20
N SER A 550 -10.01 -11.28 9.59
CA SER A 550 -9.64 -10.04 8.89
C SER A 550 -9.14 -10.30 7.48
N ASP A 551 -8.29 -11.32 7.30
CA ASP A 551 -7.66 -11.61 6.03
C ASP A 551 -8.68 -12.08 4.99
N VAL A 552 -9.70 -12.83 5.44
CA VAL A 552 -10.85 -13.21 4.62
C VAL A 552 -11.64 -11.97 4.18
N ILE A 553 -12.04 -11.12 5.13
CA ILE A 553 -12.83 -9.91 4.86
C ILE A 553 -12.06 -8.96 3.93
N VAL A 554 -10.81 -8.64 4.27
CA VAL A 554 -9.95 -7.71 3.52
C VAL A 554 -9.73 -8.20 2.10
N ARG A 555 -9.33 -9.47 1.93
CA ARG A 555 -9.06 -10.03 0.60
C ARG A 555 -10.31 -9.99 -0.26
N GLU A 556 -11.45 -10.39 0.29
CA GLU A 556 -12.68 -10.45 -0.46
C GLU A 556 -13.20 -9.05 -0.86
N VAL A 557 -13.25 -8.12 0.09
CA VAL A 557 -13.70 -6.75 -0.15
C VAL A 557 -12.80 -6.04 -1.16
N LEU A 558 -11.48 -6.10 -0.98
CA LEU A 558 -10.55 -5.44 -1.89
C LEU A 558 -10.55 -6.10 -3.27
N THR A 559 -10.63 -7.43 -3.37
CA THR A 559 -10.70 -8.10 -4.68
C THR A 559 -11.94 -7.66 -5.45
N ASP A 560 -13.12 -7.63 -4.82
CA ASP A 560 -14.34 -7.15 -5.48
C ASP A 560 -14.26 -5.66 -5.82
N PHE A 561 -13.67 -4.84 -4.95
CA PHE A 561 -13.49 -3.41 -5.20
C PHE A 561 -12.59 -3.16 -6.41
N GLU A 562 -11.47 -3.85 -6.50
CA GLU A 562 -10.50 -3.71 -7.58
C GLU A 562 -11.04 -4.27 -8.90
N ASP A 563 -11.62 -5.47 -8.90
CA ASP A 563 -12.19 -6.09 -10.10
C ASP A 563 -13.34 -5.24 -10.69
N ASN A 564 -14.04 -4.48 -9.84
CA ASN A 564 -15.13 -3.59 -10.24
C ASN A 564 -14.76 -2.09 -10.20
N HIS A 565 -13.47 -1.73 -10.16
CA HIS A 565 -12.99 -0.35 -9.99
C HIS A 565 -13.34 0.60 -11.17
N ARG A 566 -13.89 0.06 -12.27
CA ARG A 566 -14.22 0.85 -13.46
C ARG A 566 -15.31 1.88 -13.15
N THR A 567 -15.02 3.14 -13.46
CA THR A 567 -16.01 4.24 -13.49
C THR A 567 -16.11 4.81 -14.90
N VAL A 568 -17.29 5.34 -15.28
CA VAL A 568 -17.47 6.03 -16.57
C VAL A 568 -16.48 7.20 -16.70
N VAL A 569 -16.21 7.88 -15.57
CA VAL A 569 -15.21 8.94 -15.48
C VAL A 569 -13.79 8.40 -15.68
N ASN A 570 -13.44 7.23 -15.14
CA ASN A 570 -12.16 6.56 -15.43
C ASN A 570 -11.99 6.26 -16.93
N ARG A 571 -13.08 5.88 -17.62
CA ARG A 571 -13.06 5.64 -19.07
C ARG A 571 -12.83 6.92 -19.88
N LEU A 572 -13.39 8.04 -19.42
CA LEU A 572 -13.23 9.36 -20.06
C LEU A 572 -11.88 10.02 -19.73
N LEU A 573 -11.32 9.76 -18.55
CA LEU A 573 -10.04 10.29 -18.07
C LEU A 573 -8.85 9.33 -18.30
N LEU A 574 -8.87 8.62 -19.44
CA LEU A 574 -7.74 7.84 -19.97
C LEU A 574 -7.13 6.85 -18.96
N SER A 575 -7.95 6.13 -18.19
CA SER A 575 -7.45 4.89 -17.57
C SER A 575 -7.11 3.90 -18.68
N ASN A 576 -5.87 3.39 -18.65
CA ASN A 576 -5.18 2.69 -19.72
C ASN A 576 -6.07 1.63 -20.43
N PRO A 577 -6.62 1.93 -21.64
CA PRO A 577 -7.54 1.03 -22.32
C PRO A 577 -6.88 -0.26 -22.82
N ASN A 578 -5.54 -0.36 -22.81
CA ASN A 578 -4.82 -1.55 -23.26
C ASN A 578 -4.50 -2.55 -22.13
N GLN A 579 -4.80 -2.22 -20.87
CA GLN A 579 -4.73 -3.15 -19.72
C GLN A 579 -6.04 -3.93 -19.51
N LEU A 580 -6.99 -3.78 -20.43
CA LEU A 580 -8.16 -4.64 -20.52
C LEU A 580 -7.70 -6.08 -20.71
N ASN A 581 -7.90 -6.92 -19.70
CA ASN A 581 -7.80 -8.38 -19.81
C ASN A 581 -8.43 -8.82 -21.14
N ARG A 582 -7.64 -9.44 -22.02
CA ARG A 582 -8.18 -10.09 -23.24
C ARG A 582 -9.18 -11.20 -22.86
N SER A 583 -9.06 -11.78 -21.66
CA SER A 583 -9.89 -12.90 -21.20
C SER A 583 -11.35 -12.56 -20.86
N ASP A 584 -11.72 -11.29 -20.64
CA ASP A 584 -13.12 -10.96 -20.28
C ASP A 584 -14.01 -10.66 -21.50
N ARG A 585 -13.44 -10.60 -22.71
CA ARG A 585 -14.24 -10.46 -23.94
C ARG A 585 -14.90 -11.76 -24.38
N GLU A 586 -14.46 -12.91 -23.86
CA GLU A 586 -14.99 -14.22 -24.22
C GLU A 586 -16.08 -14.72 -23.26
N ALA A 587 -16.24 -14.10 -22.08
CA ALA A 587 -17.30 -14.44 -21.13
C ALA A 587 -18.63 -13.68 -21.37
N THR A 588 -18.73 -12.88 -22.44
CA THR A 588 -19.96 -12.15 -22.82
C THR A 588 -20.40 -12.42 -24.26
N ARG A 589 -20.08 -13.61 -24.79
CA ARG A 589 -20.76 -14.17 -25.96
C ARG A 589 -21.37 -15.51 -25.64
#